data_AF-A0A099XPI4-F1
#
_entry.id   AF-A0A099XPI4-F1
#
_cell.length_a   1.000
_cell.length_b   1.000
_cell.length_c   1.000
_cell.angle_alpha   90.00
_cell.angle_beta   90.00
_cell.angle_gamma   90.00
#
_symmetry.space_group_name_H-M   'P 1'
#
loop_
_entity.id
_entity.type
_entity.pdbx_description
1 polymer ?
#
loop_
_entity_poly.entity_id
_entity_poly.type
_entity_poly.pdbx_seq_one_letter_code
_entity_poly.pdbx_strand_id
1 'polypeptide(L)' 'MFQNFNVFNKTYSNVIRSSVDYKTDLNRTDLTIVQNFTNALWLGHVHWLDQDMFHTSFKETARLMAVSRAISGGPILSIR' A
#
# COMPACT_ATOMS: atom_id res chain seq x y z
N MET A 1 6.35 13.44 -4.02
CA MET A 1 5.54 12.96 -5.17
C MET A 1 4.13 12.72 -4.67
N PHE A 2 3.17 13.55 -5.07
CA PHE A 2 1.77 13.44 -4.66
C PHE A 2 1.03 12.47 -5.58
N GLN A 3 0.21 11.60 -5.01
CA GLN A 3 -0.68 10.72 -5.76
C GLN A 3 -2.09 11.30 -5.74
N ASN A 4 -2.69 11.43 -6.92
CA ASN A 4 -4.05 11.93 -7.05
C ASN A 4 -5.04 10.79 -6.79
N PHE A 5 -5.88 10.94 -5.76
CA PHE A 5 -6.95 10.00 -5.44
C PHE A 5 -8.30 10.60 -5.80
N ASN A 6 -9.14 9.81 -6.47
CA ASN A 6 -10.56 10.12 -6.56
C ASN A 6 -11.30 9.35 -5.45
N VAL A 7 -11.39 10.00 -4.28
CA VAL A 7 -11.90 9.38 -3.03
C VAL A 7 -13.43 9.32 -3.02
N PHE A 8 -14.10 10.37 -3.49
CA PHE A 8 -15.56 10.51 -3.35
C PHE A 8 -16.37 9.91 -4.50
N ASN A 9 -15.73 9.46 -5.58
CA ASN A 9 -16.40 8.86 -6.72
C ASN A 9 -16.25 7.33 -6.77
N LYS A 10 -16.45 6.66 -5.63
CA LYS A 10 -16.44 5.19 -5.54
C LYS A 10 -17.78 4.66 -5.04
N THR A 11 -18.55 4.06 -5.95
CA THR A 11 -19.87 3.47 -5.66
C THR A 11 -19.84 1.97 -5.39
N TYR A 12 -18.80 1.25 -5.88
CA TYR A 12 -18.81 -0.22 -5.91
C TYR A 12 -17.63 -0.90 -5.20
N SER A 13 -16.62 -0.16 -4.74
CA SER A 13 -15.42 -0.77 -4.15
C SER A 13 -15.03 -0.10 -2.85
N ASN A 14 -14.94 -0.92 -1.80
CA ASN A 14 -14.42 -0.54 -0.49
C ASN A 14 -12.88 -0.55 -0.45
N VAL A 15 -12.22 -1.00 -1.53
CA VAL A 15 -10.75 -1.06 -1.63
C VAL A 15 -10.25 0.00 -2.61
N ILE A 16 -9.18 0.69 -2.25
CA ILE A 16 -8.49 1.64 -3.13
C ILE A 16 -6.99 1.43 -3.04
N ARG A 17 -6.32 1.51 -4.20
CA ARG A 17 -4.87 1.50 -4.26
C ARG A 17 -4.31 2.74 -3.57
N SER A 18 -3.41 2.57 -2.62
CA SER A 18 -2.92 3.65 -1.73
C SER A 18 -1.54 4.19 -2.09
N SER A 19 -0.84 3.59 -3.03
CA SER A 19 0.46 4.08 -3.52
C SER A 19 0.63 3.86 -5.01
N VAL A 20 1.77 4.29 -5.53
CA VAL A 20 2.26 3.84 -6.84
C VAL A 20 2.51 2.33 -6.80
N ASP A 21 2.50 1.71 -7.98
CA ASP A 21 2.72 0.27 -8.11
C ASP A 21 4.03 -0.14 -7.42
N TYR A 22 3.97 -1.26 -6.70
CA TYR A 22 5.13 -1.80 -6.01
C TYR A 22 6.21 -2.17 -7.03
N LYS A 23 7.46 -1.84 -6.71
CA LYS A 23 8.64 -2.25 -7.48
C LYS A 23 9.61 -2.95 -6.56
N THR A 24 10.31 -3.95 -7.07
CA THR A 24 11.32 -4.73 -6.34
C THR A 24 12.62 -3.97 -6.06
N ASP A 25 12.71 -2.71 -6.48
CA ASP A 25 13.86 -1.84 -6.24
C ASP A 25 13.78 -1.25 -4.82
N LEU A 26 14.81 -1.51 -3.99
CA LEU A 26 14.89 -1.01 -2.62
C LEU A 26 14.72 0.52 -2.55
N ASN A 27 15.26 1.26 -3.53
CA ASN A 27 15.20 2.73 -3.54
C ASN A 27 13.77 3.28 -3.61
N ARG A 28 12.80 2.47 -4.03
CA ARG A 28 11.38 2.86 -4.11
C ARG A 28 10.55 2.36 -2.95
N THR A 29 11.09 1.45 -2.14
CA THR A 29 10.36 0.85 -1.01
C THR A 29 10.01 1.91 0.03
N ASP A 30 10.93 2.84 0.33
CA ASP A 30 10.70 3.92 1.29
C ASP A 30 9.56 4.86 0.85
N LEU A 31 9.56 5.26 -0.43
CA LEU A 31 8.51 6.11 -0.98
C LEU A 31 7.15 5.42 -0.90
N THR A 32 7.08 4.15 -1.30
CA THR A 32 5.86 3.34 -1.24
C THR A 32 5.35 3.24 0.19
N ILE A 33 6.23 2.99 1.18
CA ILE A 33 5.84 2.90 2.59
C ILE A 33 5.28 4.23 3.10
N VAL A 34 5.99 5.34 2.86
CA VAL A 34 5.57 6.67 3.34
C VAL A 34 4.22 7.08 2.73
N GLN A 35 4.03 6.86 1.44
CA GLN A 35 2.76 7.13 0.77
C GLN A 35 1.63 6.29 1.37
N ASN A 36 1.87 4.99 1.56
CA ASN A 36 0.87 4.09 2.13
C ASN A 36 0.47 4.47 3.55
N PHE A 37 1.41 4.82 4.42
CA PHE A 37 1.10 5.28 5.78
C PHE A 37 0.34 6.61 5.81
N THR A 38 0.78 7.58 4.99
CA THR A 38 0.12 8.89 4.92
C THR A 38 -1.32 8.76 4.45
N ASN A 39 -1.54 7.94 3.42
CA ASN A 39 -2.86 7.69 2.88
C ASN A 39 -3.71 6.83 3.82
N ALA A 40 -3.10 5.95 4.62
CA ALA A 40 -3.78 5.20 5.69
C ALA A 40 -4.36 6.10 6.78
N LEU A 41 -3.62 7.12 7.20
CA LEU A 41 -4.14 8.08 8.17
C LEU A 41 -5.32 8.88 7.60
N TRP A 42 -5.26 9.26 6.32
CA TRP A 42 -6.29 10.09 5.70
C TRP A 42 -7.54 9.30 5.30
N LEU A 43 -7.38 8.13 4.68
CA LEU A 43 -8.46 7.39 4.02
C LEU A 43 -8.88 6.11 4.76
N GLY A 44 -8.13 5.67 5.78
CA GLY A 44 -8.37 4.40 6.48
C GLY A 44 -9.74 4.29 7.16
N HIS A 45 -10.40 5.43 7.42
CA HIS A 45 -11.75 5.48 7.98
C HIS A 45 -12.86 5.22 6.96
N VAL A 46 -12.56 5.30 5.66
CA VAL A 46 -13.55 5.22 4.56
C VAL A 46 -13.27 4.05 3.63
N HIS A 47 -11.99 3.70 3.44
CA HIS A 47 -11.58 2.65 2.52
C HIS A 47 -10.48 1.76 3.10
N TRP A 48 -10.50 0.50 2.67
CA TRP A 48 -9.37 -0.41 2.82
C TRP A 48 -8.31 -0.07 1.79
N LEU A 49 -7.08 0.15 2.26
CA LEU A 49 -6.01 0.68 1.43
C LEU A 49 -5.11 -0.44 0.94
N ASP A 50 -5.22 -0.74 -0.35
CA ASP A 50 -4.40 -1.71 -1.05
C ASP A 50 -3.03 -1.11 -1.37
N GLN A 51 -2.01 -1.61 -0.68
CA GLN A 51 -0.62 -1.20 -0.89
C GLN A 51 0.05 -1.92 -2.09
N ASP A 52 -0.73 -2.64 -2.90
CA ASP A 52 -0.31 -3.49 -4.01
C ASP A 52 0.35 -4.81 -3.56
N MET A 53 0.53 -5.74 -4.50
CA MET A 53 1.12 -7.04 -4.23
C MET A 53 2.63 -6.91 -4.01
N PHE A 54 3.18 -7.57 -2.98
CA PHE A 54 4.62 -7.58 -2.72
C PHE A 54 5.25 -8.94 -3.01
N HIS A 55 6.51 -8.95 -3.42
CA HIS A 55 7.26 -10.18 -3.68
C HIS A 55 7.92 -10.72 -2.40
N THR A 56 7.51 -11.91 -2.00
CA THR A 56 8.06 -12.60 -0.80
C THR A 56 9.43 -13.23 -1.04
N SER A 57 9.83 -13.40 -2.31
CA SER A 57 11.16 -13.89 -2.69
C SER A 57 12.30 -12.99 -2.21
N PHE A 58 12.05 -11.69 -2.00
CA PHE A 58 13.05 -10.74 -1.48
C PHE A 58 12.99 -10.70 0.05
N LYS A 59 13.72 -11.60 0.71
CA LYS A 59 13.68 -11.75 2.18
C LYS A 59 13.99 -10.47 2.96
N GLU A 60 14.85 -9.61 2.41
CA GLU A 60 15.27 -8.34 3.03
C GLU A 60 14.10 -7.36 3.19
N THR A 61 13.23 -7.25 2.18
CA THR A 61 12.09 -6.33 2.17
C THR A 61 10.78 -7.01 2.52
N ALA A 62 10.66 -8.33 2.37
CA ALA A 62 9.41 -9.07 2.57
C ALA A 62 8.83 -8.89 3.98
N ARG A 63 9.67 -8.95 5.03
CA ARG A 63 9.21 -8.74 6.40
C ARG A 63 8.74 -7.31 6.63
N LEU A 64 9.50 -6.32 6.14
CA LEU A 64 9.18 -4.91 6.26
C LEU A 64 7.83 -4.60 5.59
N MET A 65 7.64 -5.12 4.37
CA MET A 65 6.41 -4.93 3.60
C MET A 65 5.20 -5.65 4.21
N ALA A 66 5.40 -6.85 4.76
CA ALA A 66 4.34 -7.57 5.46
C ALA A 66 3.89 -6.82 6.73
N VAL A 67 4.85 -6.33 7.52
CA VAL A 67 4.57 -5.58 8.75
C VAL A 67 3.92 -4.22 8.46
N SER A 68 4.42 -3.48 7.46
CA SER A 68 3.84 -2.17 7.10
C SER A 68 2.37 -2.28 6.68
N ARG A 69 2.01 -3.34 5.95
CA ARG A 69 0.62 -3.63 5.55
C ARG A 69 -0.26 -4.03 6.72
N ALA A 70 0.26 -4.87 7.62
CA ALA A 70 -0.45 -5.27 8.82
C ALA A 70 -0.77 -4.07 9.72
N ILE A 71 0.19 -3.15 9.89
CA ILE A 71 -0.01 -1.93 10.70
C ILE A 71 -0.98 -0.97 10.03
N SER A 72 -0.96 -0.84 8.69
CA SER A 72 -1.86 0.08 7.99
C SER A 72 -3.31 -0.40 7.90
N GLY A 73 -3.61 -1.63 8.36
CA GLY A 73 -4.93 -2.25 8.25
C GLY A 73 -5.37 -2.59 6.82
N GLY A 74 -4.44 -2.60 5.86
CA GLY A 74 -4.75 -2.90 4.45
C GLY A 74 -4.73 -4.40 4.15
N PRO A 75 -5.27 -4.84 3.00
CA PRO A 75 -5.13 -6.22 2.54
C PRO A 75 -3.66 -6.59 2.36
N ILE A 76 -3.31 -7.81 2.79
CA ILE A 76 -1.96 -8.36 2.66
C ILE A 76 -1.97 -9.34 1.50
N LEU A 77 -1.47 -8.90 0.35
CA LEU A 77 -1.37 -9.71 -0.86
C LEU A 77 0.09 -9.92 -1.23
N SER A 78 0.53 -11.18 -1.25
CA SER A 78 1.90 -11.56 -1.60
C SER A 78 1.95 -12.43 -2.85
N ILE A 79 3.02 -12.24 -3.63
CA ILE A 79 3.40 -13.11 -4.74
C ILE A 79 4.69 -13.82 -4.34
N ARG A 80 4.79 -15.09 -4.69
CA ARG A 80 6.03 -15.86 -4.53
C ARG A 80 6.98 -15.53 -5.66
#